data_AF-A0A7X6HSH6-F1
#
_entry.id   AF-A0A7X6HSH6-F1
#
_cell.length_a   1.000
_cell.length_b   1.000
_cell.length_c   1.000
_cell.angle_alpha   90.00
_cell.angle_beta   90.00
_cell.angle_gamma   90.00
#
_symmetry.space_group_name_H-M   'P 1'
#
loop_
_entity.id
_entity.type
_entity.pdbx_description
1 polymer ?
#
loop_
_entity_poly.entity_id
_entity_poly.type
_entity_poly.pdbx_seq_one_letter_code
_entity_poly.pdbx_strand_id
1 'polypeptide(L)'
;MSQKNTRNQPATSQQNWMLVIAVIVLAVIPLVFVRGEYGGADGEAQKAIEEIQPDYQPWFDRLFEPASGEIESLLFASQAALGAGVIGYVIGLYKGRSQRQKSDGESSE
;
A
#
# COMPACT_ATOMS: atom_id res chain seq x y z
N MET A 1 -25.36 -34.26 -12.12
CA MET A 1 -25.19 -32.86 -11.69
C MET A 1 -24.16 -32.85 -10.55
N SER A 2 -22.89 -32.59 -10.84
CA SER A 2 -21.81 -32.68 -9.84
C SER A 2 -21.57 -31.31 -9.21
N GLN A 3 -22.15 -31.08 -8.04
CA GLN A 3 -21.87 -29.91 -7.20
C GLN A 3 -20.37 -29.90 -6.85
N LYS A 4 -19.62 -28.95 -7.40
CA LYS A 4 -18.23 -28.72 -6.99
C LYS A 4 -18.26 -28.16 -5.57
N ASN A 5 -17.91 -29.01 -4.63
CA ASN A 5 -17.66 -28.67 -3.24
C ASN A 5 -16.58 -27.57 -3.18
N THR A 6 -16.99 -26.32 -3.00
CA THR A 6 -16.11 -25.21 -2.65
C THR A 6 -15.66 -25.43 -1.21
N ARG A 7 -14.72 -26.37 -1.01
CA ARG A 7 -13.95 -26.42 0.21
C ARG A 7 -13.22 -25.09 0.31
N ASN A 8 -13.68 -24.23 1.22
CA ASN A 8 -12.91 -23.13 1.76
C ASN A 8 -11.62 -23.74 2.33
N GLN A 9 -10.59 -23.83 1.49
CA GLN A 9 -9.27 -24.24 1.92
C GLN A 9 -8.74 -23.09 2.79
N PRO A 10 -8.32 -23.34 4.04
CA PRO A 10 -7.57 -22.32 4.77
C PRO A 10 -6.34 -22.02 3.93
N ALA A 11 -6.21 -20.77 3.47
CA ALA A 11 -5.06 -20.37 2.67
C ALA A 11 -3.80 -20.77 3.43
N THR A 12 -3.09 -21.76 2.91
CA THR A 12 -1.84 -22.22 3.52
C THR A 12 -0.87 -21.05 3.51
N SER A 13 0.02 -20.94 4.52
CA SER A 13 0.98 -19.83 4.59
C SER A 13 1.74 -19.61 3.27
N GLN A 14 1.98 -20.68 2.51
CA GLN A 14 2.56 -20.68 1.17
C GLN A 14 1.72 -19.91 0.12
N GLN A 15 0.39 -20.09 0.11
CA GLN A 15 -0.50 -19.37 -0.81
C GLN A 15 -0.55 -17.88 -0.48
N ASN A 16 -0.57 -17.51 0.80
CA ASN A 16 -0.51 -16.11 1.22
C ASN A 16 0.83 -15.45 0.82
N TRP A 17 1.95 -16.16 0.99
CA TRP A 17 3.25 -15.69 0.53
C TRP A 17 3.32 -15.50 -0.99
N MET A 18 2.70 -16.41 -1.76
CA MET A 18 2.60 -16.27 -3.22
C MET A 18 1.80 -15.03 -3.62
N LEU A 19 0.69 -14.73 -2.92
CA LEU A 19 -0.10 -13.51 -3.14
C LEU A 19 0.69 -12.24 -2.80
N VAL A 20 1.43 -12.24 -1.68
CA VAL A 20 2.28 -11.10 -1.30
C VAL A 20 3.36 -10.86 -2.34
N ILE A 21 4.03 -11.91 -2.81
CA ILE A 21 5.04 -11.81 -3.88
C ILE A 21 4.42 -11.27 -5.16
N ALA A 22 3.23 -11.75 -5.55
CA ALA A 22 2.54 -11.25 -6.73
C ALA A 22 2.22 -9.73 -6.63
N VAL A 23 1.78 -9.27 -5.46
CA VAL A 23 1.53 -7.84 -5.20
C VAL A 23 2.83 -7.03 -5.26
N ILE A 24 3.91 -7.52 -4.67
CA ILE A 24 5.23 -6.87 -4.72
C ILE A 24 5.71 -6.77 -6.17
N VAL A 25 5.61 -7.86 -6.94
CA VAL A 25 6.00 -7.88 -8.35
C VAL A 25 5.17 -6.88 -9.16
N LEU A 26 3.85 -6.83 -8.95
CA LEU A 26 2.97 -5.89 -9.62
C LEU A 26 3.31 -4.43 -9.28
N ALA A 27 3.74 -4.15 -8.05
CA ALA A 27 4.16 -2.81 -7.63
C ALA A 27 5.57 -2.43 -8.14
N VAL A 28 6.51 -3.37 -8.15
CA VAL A 28 7.93 -3.11 -8.47
C VAL A 28 8.20 -3.09 -9.96
N ILE A 29 7.52 -3.91 -10.77
CA ILE A 29 7.66 -3.92 -12.23
C ILE A 29 7.52 -2.51 -12.83
N PRO A 30 6.40 -1.78 -12.63
CA PRO A 30 6.27 -0.44 -13.18
C PRO A 30 7.33 0.50 -12.64
N LEU A 31 7.72 0.39 -11.36
CA LEU A 31 8.75 1.22 -10.74
C LEU A 31 10.13 1.13 -11.43
N VAL A 32 10.50 -0.06 -11.93
CA VAL A 32 11.80 -0.30 -12.58
C VAL A 32 11.75 0.03 -14.08
N PHE A 33 10.66 -0.30 -14.75
CA PHE A 33 10.53 -0.18 -16.21
C PHE A 33 9.96 1.16 -16.67
N VAL A 34 9.19 1.86 -15.83
CA VAL A 34 8.61 3.17 -16.14
C VAL A 34 9.46 4.26 -15.49
N ARG A 35 10.16 5.04 -16.32
CA ARG A 35 10.84 6.27 -15.90
C ARG A 35 9.87 7.44 -16.08
N GLY A 36 8.95 7.58 -15.12
CA GLY A 36 8.00 8.69 -15.08
C GLY A 36 8.11 9.45 -13.76
N GLU A 37 7.70 10.71 -13.77
CA GLU A 37 7.43 11.42 -12.51
C GLU A 37 6.19 10.78 -11.88
N TYR A 38 6.36 10.17 -10.72
CA TYR A 38 5.27 9.59 -9.92
C TYR A 38 4.55 10.72 -9.16
N GLY A 39 4.00 11.66 -9.92
CA GLY A 39 3.19 12.76 -9.40
C GLY A 39 1.82 12.28 -8.94
N GLY A 40 1.19 13.05 -8.05
CA GLY A 40 -0.20 12.82 -7.65
C GLY A 40 -1.14 12.87 -8.86
N ALA A 41 -2.23 12.10 -8.80
CA ALA A 41 -3.23 12.04 -9.86
C ALA A 41 -3.86 13.41 -10.20
N ASP A 42 -3.82 14.36 -9.26
CA ASP A 42 -4.36 15.71 -9.42
C ASP A 42 -3.62 16.55 -10.47
N GLY A 43 -2.29 16.40 -10.57
CA GLY A 43 -1.48 17.16 -11.53
C GLY A 43 -1.74 16.77 -12.99
N GLU A 44 -1.99 15.48 -13.25
CA GLU A 44 -2.36 15.00 -14.58
C GLU A 44 -3.82 15.32 -14.91
N ALA A 45 -4.71 15.31 -13.91
CA ALA A 45 -6.09 15.73 -14.08
C ALA A 45 -6.20 17.23 -14.43
N GLN A 46 -5.40 18.08 -13.79
CA GLN A 46 -5.38 19.52 -14.08
C GLN A 46 -4.93 19.81 -15.52
N LYS A 47 -3.85 19.17 -15.99
CA LYS A 47 -3.38 19.30 -17.38
C LYS A 47 -4.44 18.88 -18.40
N ALA A 48 -5.11 17.76 -18.14
CA ALA A 48 -6.16 17.27 -19.03
C ALA A 48 -7.38 18.21 -19.08
N ILE A 49 -7.75 18.82 -17.95
CA ILE A 49 -8.84 19.80 -17.89
C ILE A 49 -8.47 21.08 -18.65
N GLU A 50 -7.25 21.59 -18.48
CA GLU A 50 -6.75 22.77 -19.20
C GLU A 50 -6.68 22.54 -20.72
N GLU A 51 -6.37 21.32 -21.18
CA GLU A 51 -6.31 20.97 -22.60
C GLU A 51 -7.70 20.80 -23.25
N ILE A 52 -8.67 20.23 -22.51
CA ILE A 52 -10.02 19.99 -23.01
C ILE A 52 -10.88 21.26 -22.97
N GLN A 53 -10.69 22.11 -21.96
CA GLN A 53 -11.51 23.32 -21.79
C GLN A 53 -10.68 24.46 -21.17
N PRO A 54 -10.01 25.30 -22.00
CA PRO A 54 -9.10 26.34 -21.52
C PRO A 54 -9.78 27.45 -20.71
N ASP A 55 -11.10 27.61 -20.83
CA ASP A 55 -11.90 28.58 -20.06
C ASP A 55 -12.51 27.98 -18.77
N TYR A 56 -12.07 26.78 -18.35
CA TYR A 56 -12.61 26.13 -17.15
C TYR A 56 -12.24 26.90 -15.88
N GLN A 57 -13.26 27.42 -15.20
CA GLN A 57 -13.12 28.04 -13.89
C GLN A 57 -13.38 26.98 -12.80
N PRO A 58 -12.47 26.79 -11.82
CA PRO A 58 -12.69 25.89 -10.70
C PRO A 58 -14.01 26.21 -9.99
N TRP A 59 -14.87 25.22 -9.81
CA TRP A 59 -16.13 25.36 -9.08
C TRP A 59 -15.94 25.37 -7.55
N PHE A 60 -14.69 25.21 -7.11
CA PHE A 60 -14.26 25.29 -5.72
C PHE A 60 -12.85 25.88 -5.68
N ASP A 61 -12.67 27.02 -5.03
CA ASP A 61 -11.34 27.56 -4.75
C ASP A 61 -10.66 26.69 -3.69
N ARG A 62 -9.40 26.28 -3.95
CA ARG A 62 -8.59 25.52 -2.99
C ARG A 62 -8.36 26.40 -1.75
N LEU A 63 -9.18 26.21 -0.71
CA LEU A 63 -9.05 26.89 0.60
C LEU A 63 -7.67 26.66 1.26
N PHE A 64 -6.95 25.63 0.79
CA PHE A 64 -5.58 25.34 1.17
C PHE A 64 -4.83 24.85 -0.07
N GLU A 65 -3.95 25.68 -0.60
CA GLU A 65 -3.05 25.34 -1.69
C GLU A 65 -1.68 25.08 -1.06
N PRO A 66 -1.19 23.83 -1.00
CA PRO A 66 0.14 23.56 -0.47
C PRO A 66 1.15 24.33 -1.33
N ALA A 67 1.97 25.17 -0.67
CA ALA A 67 2.87 26.12 -1.34
C ALA A 67 3.94 25.49 -2.25
N SER A 68 4.06 24.15 -2.29
CA SER A 68 4.98 23.38 -3.12
C SER A 68 4.56 21.90 -3.14
N GLY A 69 4.73 21.22 -4.28
CA GLY A 69 4.54 19.76 -4.40
C GLY A 69 5.46 18.93 -3.49
N GLU A 70 6.49 19.55 -2.90
CA GLU A 70 7.33 18.93 -1.88
C GLU A 70 6.55 18.67 -0.58
N ILE A 71 5.63 19.57 -0.20
CA ILE A 71 4.84 19.41 1.03
C ILE A 71 3.82 18.28 0.85
N GLU A 72 3.22 18.15 -0.34
CA GLU A 72 2.35 17.02 -0.68
C GLU A 72 3.11 15.70 -0.57
N SER A 73 4.28 15.62 -1.18
CA SER A 73 5.15 14.45 -1.14
C SER A 73 5.56 14.09 0.30
N LEU A 74 5.84 15.08 1.15
CA LEU A 74 6.13 14.88 2.57
C LEU A 74 4.94 14.34 3.36
N LEU A 75 3.72 14.82 3.07
CA LEU A 75 2.51 14.30 3.71
C LEU A 75 2.25 12.85 3.32
N PHE A 76 2.39 12.50 2.03
CA PHE A 76 2.30 11.12 1.56
C PHE A 76 3.40 10.23 2.14
N ALA A 77 4.65 10.70 2.18
CA ALA A 77 5.77 9.97 2.79
C ALA A 77 5.54 9.73 4.29
N SER A 78 4.97 10.71 5.01
CA SER A 78 4.64 10.58 6.42
C SER A 78 3.54 9.54 6.65
N GLN A 79 2.50 9.55 5.83
CA GLN A 79 1.45 8.53 5.86
C GLN A 79 2.01 7.13 5.60
N ALA A 80 2.89 7.00 4.60
CA ALA A 80 3.56 5.73 4.30
C ALA A 80 4.45 5.26 5.45
N ALA A 81 5.23 6.16 6.07
CA ALA A 81 6.10 5.86 7.20
C ALA A 81 5.30 5.38 8.43
N LEU A 82 4.18 6.04 8.74
CA LEU A 82 3.29 5.63 9.83
C LEU A 82 2.66 4.26 9.54
N GLY A 83 2.17 4.04 8.32
CA GLY A 83 1.60 2.75 7.90
C GLY A 83 2.61 1.60 8.01
N ALA A 84 3.83 1.81 7.51
CA ALA A 84 4.92 0.85 7.62
C ALA A 84 5.31 0.58 9.08
N GLY A 85 5.34 1.62 9.93
CA GLY A 85 5.61 1.50 11.36
C GLY A 85 4.58 0.64 12.09
N VAL A 86 3.29 0.85 11.84
CA VAL A 86 2.21 0.04 12.43
C VAL A 86 2.31 -1.43 12.00
N ILE A 87 2.48 -1.69 10.70
CA ILE A 87 2.63 -3.06 10.17
C ILE A 87 3.84 -3.75 10.80
N GLY A 88 4.99 -3.06 10.86
CA GLY A 88 6.21 -3.58 11.46
C GLY A 88 6.04 -3.89 12.95
N TYR A 89 5.40 -3.00 13.71
CA TYR A 89 5.11 -3.21 15.13
C TYR A 89 4.23 -4.46 15.34
N VAL A 90 3.16 -4.61 14.56
CA VAL A 90 2.25 -5.75 14.64
C VAL A 90 2.99 -7.06 14.37
N ILE A 91 3.76 -7.13 13.28
CA ILE A 91 4.57 -8.32 12.94
C ILE A 91 5.56 -8.65 14.06
N GLY A 92 6.24 -7.64 14.61
CA GLY A 92 7.17 -7.79 15.73
C GLY A 92 6.51 -8.34 16.99
N LEU A 93 5.32 -7.84 17.33
CA LEU A 93 4.55 -8.27 18.50
C LEU A 93 4.10 -9.73 18.38
N TYR A 94 3.59 -10.14 17.21
CA TYR A 94 3.22 -11.52 16.94
C TYR A 94 4.43 -12.46 16.97
N LYS A 95 5.57 -12.06 16.38
CA LYS A 95 6.82 -12.83 16.42
C LYS A 95 7.33 -13.00 17.86
N GLY A 96 7.28 -11.94 18.67
CA GLY A 96 7.70 -11.98 20.08
C GLY A 96 6.83 -12.90 20.94
N ARG A 97 5.50 -12.91 20.71
CA ARG A 97 4.57 -13.83 21.40
C ARG A 97 4.82 -15.29 21.03
N SER A 98 5.07 -15.59 19.76
CA SER A 98 5.37 -16.95 19.30
C SER A 98 6.68 -17.50 19.87
N GLN A 99 7.72 -16.66 20.04
CA GLN A 99 8.98 -17.10 20.65
C GLN A 99 8.84 -17.38 22.15
N ARG A 100 8.06 -16.56 22.86
CA ARG A 100 7.80 -16.73 24.30
C ARG A 100 7.03 -18.00 24.62
N GLN A 101 6.13 -18.40 23.72
CA GLN A 101 5.38 -19.66 23.83
C GLN A 101 6.25 -20.90 23.59
N LYS A 102 7.38 -20.75 22.87
CA LYS A 102 8.32 -21.85 22.60
C LYS A 102 9.29 -22.08 23.76
N SER A 103 9.73 -21.02 24.45
CA SER A 103 10.60 -21.11 25.63
C SER A 103 9.91 -21.72 26.86
N ASP A 104 8.59 -21.50 27.01
CA ASP A 104 7.83 -22.04 28.15
C ASP A 104 7.53 -23.55 27.98
N GLY A 105 7.56 -24.08 26.74
CA GLY A 105 7.39 -25.51 26.46
C GLY A 105 8.64 -26.36 26.69
N GLU A 106 9.83 -25.77 26.53
CA GLU A 106 11.13 -26.47 26.65
C GLU A 106 11.64 -26.54 28.11
N SER A 107 11.00 -25.79 29.01
CA SER A 107 11.34 -25.74 30.45
C SER A 107 10.58 -26.78 31.29
N SER A 108 9.75 -27.62 30.66
CA SER A 108 8.86 -28.59 31.31
C SER A 108 9.07 -30.04 30.84
N GLU A 109 10.13 -30.33 30.07
CA GLU A 109 10.60 -31.69 29.76
C GLU A 109 11.83 -32.07 30.59
#